data_AF-X0RZJ3-F1
#
_entry.id   AF-X0RZJ3-F1
#
_cell.length_a   1.000
_cell.length_b   1.000
_cell.length_c   1.000
_cell.angle_alpha   90.00
_cell.angle_beta   90.00
_cell.angle_gamma   90.00
#
_symmetry.space_group_name_H-M   'P 1'
#
loop_
_entity.id
_entity.type
_entity.pdbx_description
1 polymer ?
#
loop_
_entity_poly.entity_id
_entity_poly.type
_entity_poly.pdbx_seq_one_letter_code
_entity_poly.pdbx_strand_id
1 'polypeptide(L)'
;DVKGYSRLMGEDELATIESLKKNRKLISSLTEQFRGRVVDSPGDNLLAEFGSVVDAVECAVKIQEELKKENDEYPESRRMEFRIGVNLGDVVEDGERIYGDGVNISARIEGLADGGGICISRTAYDHVKNKLSVGYEYLGEHSVKNIKDPVGVYRLLIDTEAKGSVVYKHRRDDPRHRRRATLIALVMLIVVVAAFLVWNFYFRPPPIEPASLERMAFPLPDKPSIAVLPFDNISGDPEQEYIADGITESIITGL
;
A
#
# COMPACT_ATOMS: atom_id res chain seq x y z
N ASP A 1 -7.46 24.42 5.41
CA ASP A 1 -6.98 25.31 6.47
C ASP A 1 -6.38 26.58 5.87
N VAL A 2 -5.80 27.46 6.70
CA VAL A 2 -4.96 28.57 6.20
C VAL A 2 -3.49 28.17 6.25
N LYS A 3 -2.80 28.23 5.11
CA LYS A 3 -1.36 27.97 5.04
C LYS A 3 -0.59 29.07 5.78
N GLY A 4 0.19 28.68 6.79
CA GLY A 4 1.05 29.61 7.52
C GLY A 4 0.29 30.53 8.49
N TYR A 5 -0.90 30.13 8.95
CA TYR A 5 -1.74 30.90 9.87
C TYR A 5 -0.99 31.48 11.08
N SER A 6 -0.15 30.68 11.75
CA SER A 6 0.63 31.13 12.92
C SER A 6 1.59 32.27 12.62
N ARG A 7 2.13 32.34 11.39
CA ARG A 7 3.01 33.44 10.96
C ARG A 7 2.20 34.73 10.81
N LEU A 8 1.04 34.67 10.15
CA LEU A 8 0.17 35.83 9.94
C LEU A 8 -0.31 36.41 11.29
N MET A 9 -0.70 35.53 12.22
CA MET A 9 -1.07 35.92 13.58
C MET A 9 0.06 36.63 14.34
N GLY A 10 1.31 36.22 14.13
CA GLY A 10 2.47 36.83 14.77
C GLY A 10 2.87 38.19 14.17
N GLU A 11 2.55 38.44 12.91
CA GLU A 11 2.83 39.71 12.23
C GLU A 11 1.77 40.78 12.51
N ASP A 12 0.48 40.42 12.41
CA ASP A 12 -0.65 41.31 12.67
C ASP A 12 -1.90 40.50 13.04
N GLU A 13 -2.14 40.34 14.34
CA GLU A 13 -3.24 39.54 14.87
C GLU A 13 -4.62 40.11 14.45
N LEU A 14 -4.81 41.42 14.56
CA LEU A 14 -6.11 42.04 14.28
C LEU A 14 -6.48 41.93 12.81
N ALA A 15 -5.54 42.27 11.91
CA ALA A 15 -5.76 42.16 10.48
C ALA A 15 -5.98 40.71 10.03
N THR A 16 -5.26 39.76 10.64
CA THR A 16 -5.41 38.33 10.34
C THR A 16 -6.78 37.81 10.75
N ILE A 17 -7.27 38.16 11.94
CA ILE A 17 -8.60 37.77 12.42
C ILE A 17 -9.70 38.38 11.53
N GLU A 18 -9.57 39.64 11.13
CA GLU A 18 -10.54 40.30 10.25
C GLU A 18 -10.59 39.64 8.87
N SER A 19 -9.43 39.38 8.27
CA SER A 19 -9.30 38.69 6.99
C SER A 19 -9.87 37.27 7.06
N LEU A 20 -9.57 36.53 8.13
CA LEU A 20 -10.12 35.18 8.35
C LEU A 20 -11.64 35.22 8.47
N LYS A 21 -12.21 36.19 9.19
CA LYS A 21 -13.67 36.35 9.32
C LYS A 21 -14.33 36.67 7.98
N LYS A 22 -13.73 37.54 7.17
CA LYS A 22 -14.23 37.86 5.82
C LYS A 22 -14.22 36.62 4.93
N ASN A 23 -13.08 35.94 4.84
CA ASN A 23 -12.91 34.75 4.02
C ASN A 23 -13.84 33.61 4.47
N ARG A 24 -14.06 33.44 5.78
CA ARG A 24 -15.02 32.48 6.31
C ARG A 24 -16.44 32.74 5.85
N LYS A 25 -16.90 33.99 5.88
CA LYS A 25 -18.24 34.35 5.39
C LYS A 25 -18.41 34.02 3.91
N LEU A 26 -17.38 34.30 3.10
CA LEU A 26 -17.36 33.93 1.69
C LEU A 26 -17.46 32.41 1.51
N ILE A 27 -16.63 31.65 2.22
CA ILE A 27 -16.62 30.17 2.16
C ILE A 27 -17.97 29.60 2.59
N SER A 28 -18.56 30.08 3.69
CA SER A 28 -19.88 29.65 4.16
C SER A 28 -20.97 29.94 3.13
N SER A 29 -20.98 31.13 2.55
CA SER A 29 -21.97 31.51 1.53
C SER A 29 -21.86 30.65 0.27
N LEU A 30 -20.64 30.38 -0.21
CA LEU A 30 -20.43 29.48 -1.34
C LEU A 30 -20.82 28.04 -0.99
N THR A 31 -20.51 27.57 0.21
CA THR A 31 -20.91 26.23 0.68
C THR A 31 -22.42 26.05 0.59
N GLU A 32 -23.20 27.01 1.09
CA GLU A 32 -24.66 26.98 1.01
C GLU A 32 -25.18 27.05 -0.44
N GLN A 33 -24.56 27.89 -1.29
CA GLN A 33 -24.92 28.01 -2.71
C GLN A 33 -24.78 26.67 -3.46
N PHE A 34 -23.78 25.87 -3.10
CA PHE A 34 -23.54 24.53 -3.64
C PHE A 34 -24.22 23.43 -2.81
N ARG A 35 -25.28 23.76 -2.04
CA ARG A 35 -26.09 22.79 -1.28
C ARG A 35 -25.29 22.01 -0.23
N GLY A 36 -24.18 22.57 0.24
CA GLY A 36 -23.41 22.07 1.36
C GLY A 36 -23.84 22.69 2.68
N ARG A 37 -23.33 22.12 3.77
CA ARG A 37 -23.53 22.61 5.14
C ARG A 37 -22.18 22.72 5.84
N VAL A 38 -21.92 23.84 6.50
CA VAL A 38 -20.75 23.98 7.39
C VAL A 38 -21.07 23.30 8.71
N VAL A 39 -20.27 22.30 9.07
CA VAL A 39 -20.48 21.44 10.25
C VAL A 39 -19.67 21.93 11.43
N ASP A 40 -18.42 22.30 11.21
CA ASP A 40 -17.53 22.79 12.26
C ASP A 40 -16.52 23.79 11.68
N SER A 41 -15.93 24.63 12.53
CA SER A 41 -14.92 25.61 12.12
C SER A 41 -13.87 25.88 13.22
N PRO A 42 -13.09 24.87 13.64
CA PRO A 42 -12.13 25.02 14.72
C PRO A 42 -10.87 25.79 14.27
N GLY A 43 -10.50 26.86 15.00
CA GLY A 43 -9.24 27.59 14.75
C GLY A 43 -9.28 28.39 13.44
N ASP A 44 -8.48 27.96 12.45
CA ASP A 44 -8.44 28.43 11.05
C ASP A 44 -9.04 27.40 10.06
N ASN A 45 -9.43 26.22 10.56
CA ASN A 45 -10.10 25.18 9.80
C ASN A 45 -11.59 25.48 9.63
N LEU A 46 -12.15 24.92 8.56
CA LEU A 46 -13.58 24.86 8.29
C LEU A 46 -13.89 23.48 7.70
N LEU A 47 -14.85 22.79 8.30
CA LEU A 47 -15.34 21.49 7.87
C LEU A 47 -16.75 21.67 7.30
N ALA A 48 -16.93 21.25 6.06
CA ALA A 48 -18.21 21.28 5.37
C ALA A 48 -18.55 19.88 4.84
N GLU A 49 -19.83 19.56 4.82
CA GLU A 49 -20.37 18.35 4.21
C GLU A 49 -21.25 18.70 3.01
N PHE A 50 -21.37 17.75 2.09
CA PHE A 50 -22.18 17.89 0.88
C PHE A 50 -22.87 16.56 0.60
N GLY A 51 -24.12 16.62 0.15
CA GLY A 51 -24.83 15.44 -0.36
C GLY A 51 -24.32 14.93 -1.72
N SER A 52 -23.44 15.68 -2.38
CA SER A 52 -22.87 15.39 -3.69
C SER A 52 -21.39 15.74 -3.71
N VAL A 53 -20.53 14.78 -4.07
CA VAL A 53 -19.09 15.03 -4.23
C VAL A 53 -18.79 15.95 -5.41
N VAL A 54 -19.68 16.01 -6.40
CA VAL A 54 -19.54 16.95 -7.52
C VAL A 54 -19.68 18.37 -7.02
N ASP A 55 -20.72 18.63 -6.23
CA ASP A 55 -20.99 19.94 -5.62
C ASP A 55 -19.85 20.36 -4.70
N ALA A 56 -19.31 19.42 -3.91
CA ALA A 56 -18.18 19.67 -3.04
C ALA A 56 -16.93 20.14 -3.82
N VAL A 57 -16.63 19.48 -4.94
CA VAL A 57 -15.46 19.82 -5.76
C VAL A 57 -15.68 21.11 -6.55
N GLU A 58 -16.87 21.35 -7.10
CA GLU A 58 -17.22 22.62 -7.75
C GLU A 58 -17.15 23.79 -6.78
N CYS A 59 -17.69 23.61 -5.58
CA CYS A 59 -17.61 24.59 -4.50
C CYS A 59 -16.15 24.88 -4.14
N ALA A 60 -15.32 23.85 -3.98
CA ALA A 60 -13.89 24.01 -3.68
C ALA A 60 -13.16 24.81 -4.76
N VAL A 61 -13.42 24.52 -6.04
CA VAL A 61 -12.85 25.28 -7.17
C VAL A 61 -13.31 26.74 -7.10
N LYS A 62 -14.60 26.97 -6.90
CA LYS A 62 -15.16 28.33 -6.82
C LYS A 62 -14.60 29.13 -5.65
N ILE A 63 -14.43 28.49 -4.49
CA ILE A 63 -13.80 29.08 -3.31
C ILE A 63 -12.37 29.51 -3.64
N GLN A 64 -11.55 28.66 -4.25
CA GLN A 64 -10.18 29.03 -4.60
C GLN A 64 -10.12 30.16 -5.64
N GLU A 65 -11.03 30.18 -6.61
CA GLU A 65 -11.12 31.28 -7.58
C GLU A 65 -11.43 32.62 -6.93
N GLU A 66 -12.43 32.68 -6.03
CA GLU A 66 -12.79 33.94 -5.37
C GLU A 66 -11.72 34.38 -4.35
N LEU A 67 -11.14 33.44 -3.59
CA LEU A 67 -10.04 33.75 -2.68
C LEU A 67 -8.78 34.22 -3.43
N LYS A 68 -8.49 33.70 -4.62
CA LYS A 68 -7.39 34.17 -5.46
C LYS A 68 -7.60 35.62 -5.87
N LYS A 69 -8.81 35.99 -6.31
CA LYS A 69 -9.15 37.38 -6.65
C LYS A 69 -8.99 38.32 -5.45
N GLU A 70 -9.47 37.92 -4.27
CA GLU A 70 -9.28 38.73 -3.07
C GLU A 70 -7.80 38.88 -2.70
N ASN A 71 -7.01 37.81 -2.82
CA ASN A 71 -5.58 37.83 -2.52
C ASN A 71 -4.75 38.67 -3.51
N ASP A 72 -5.23 38.87 -4.74
CA ASP A 72 -4.55 39.71 -5.74
C ASP A 72 -4.54 41.20 -5.35
N GLU A 73 -5.44 41.63 -4.45
CA GLU A 73 -5.45 42.99 -3.89
C GLU A 73 -4.36 43.21 -2.82
N TYR A 74 -3.73 42.14 -2.32
CA TYR A 74 -2.75 42.19 -1.25
C TYR A 74 -1.34 41.79 -1.72
N PRO A 75 -0.29 42.36 -1.10
CA PRO A 75 1.08 41.89 -1.32
C PRO A 75 1.24 40.45 -0.85
N GLU A 76 2.15 39.69 -1.48
CA GLU A 76 2.35 38.25 -1.20
C GLU A 76 2.51 37.91 0.29
N SER A 77 3.18 38.78 1.06
CA SER A 77 3.39 38.58 2.50
C SER A 77 2.09 38.52 3.31
N ARG A 78 1.03 39.18 2.82
CA ARG A 78 -0.29 39.30 3.47
C ARG A 78 -1.38 38.44 2.84
N ARG A 79 -1.06 37.69 1.76
CA ARG A 79 -2.03 36.79 1.15
C ARG A 79 -2.41 35.66 2.10
N MET A 80 -3.71 35.39 2.21
CA MET A 80 -4.26 34.31 3.01
C MET A 80 -4.63 33.15 2.08
N GLU A 81 -3.68 32.25 1.88
CA GLU A 81 -3.86 31.08 1.02
C GLU A 81 -4.53 29.93 1.78
N PHE A 82 -5.68 29.47 1.29
CA PHE A 82 -6.36 28.33 1.87
C PHE A 82 -5.95 27.02 1.19
N ARG A 83 -5.85 25.96 1.99
CA ARG A 83 -5.74 24.57 1.55
C ARG A 83 -7.11 23.90 1.65
N ILE A 84 -7.46 23.12 0.62
CA ILE A 84 -8.74 22.39 0.59
C ILE A 84 -8.49 20.91 0.31
N GLY A 85 -9.10 20.05 1.12
CA GLY A 85 -9.17 18.61 0.91
C GLY A 85 -10.60 18.13 0.76
N VAL A 86 -10.88 17.31 -0.25
CA VAL A 86 -12.21 16.70 -0.46
C VAL A 86 -12.10 15.18 -0.42
N ASN A 87 -12.94 14.55 0.38
CA ASN A 87 -13.06 13.10 0.43
C ASN A 87 -14.53 12.68 0.26
N LEU A 88 -14.74 11.51 -0.34
CA LEU A 88 -16.00 10.79 -0.26
C LEU A 88 -15.80 9.58 0.65
N GLY A 89 -16.60 9.48 1.71
CA GLY A 89 -16.59 8.35 2.63
C GLY A 89 -17.71 8.43 3.65
N ASP A 90 -17.88 7.34 4.39
CA ASP A 90 -18.93 7.23 5.40
C ASP A 90 -18.63 8.12 6.61
N VAL A 91 -19.66 8.80 7.09
CA VAL A 91 -19.64 9.63 8.29
C VAL A 91 -20.86 9.30 9.14
N VAL A 92 -20.71 9.41 10.46
CA VAL A 92 -21.79 9.28 11.44
C VAL A 92 -22.13 10.68 11.94
N GLU A 93 -23.41 11.04 11.82
CA GLU A 93 -23.94 12.30 12.32
C GLU A 93 -24.41 12.12 13.77
N ASP A 94 -24.00 13.06 14.63
CA ASP A 94 -24.46 13.18 16.02
C ASP A 94 -24.82 14.64 16.28
N GLY A 95 -26.12 14.94 16.11
CA GLY A 95 -26.64 16.30 16.13
C GLY A 95 -26.06 17.15 15.00
N GLU A 96 -25.35 18.22 15.34
CA GLU A 96 -24.69 19.12 14.38
C GLU A 96 -23.22 18.74 14.11
N ARG A 97 -22.74 17.60 14.63
CA ARG A 97 -21.35 17.15 14.45
C ARG A 97 -21.27 15.89 13.60
N ILE A 98 -20.14 15.74 12.90
CA ILE A 98 -19.82 14.54 12.13
C ILE A 98 -18.57 13.85 12.67
N TYR A 99 -18.63 12.53 12.70
CA TYR A 99 -17.53 11.67 13.14
C TYR A 99 -17.28 10.56 12.12
N GLY A 100 -16.07 10.00 12.16
CA GLY A 100 -15.70 8.83 11.35
C GLY A 100 -14.40 9.02 10.59
N ASP A 101 -13.97 7.95 9.94
CA ASP A 101 -12.73 7.94 9.17
C ASP A 101 -12.76 8.92 8.00
N GLY A 102 -13.94 9.18 7.43
CA GLY A 102 -14.12 10.16 6.37
C GLY A 102 -13.61 11.56 6.73
N VAL A 103 -13.79 11.99 7.98
CA VAL A 103 -13.31 13.28 8.50
C VAL A 103 -11.78 13.28 8.63
N ASN A 104 -11.22 12.21 9.18
CA ASN A 104 -9.77 12.05 9.35
C ASN A 104 -9.03 12.00 8.01
N ILE A 105 -9.60 11.31 7.02
CA ILE A 105 -9.07 11.27 5.65
C ILE A 105 -9.11 12.67 5.03
N SER A 106 -10.23 13.38 5.16
CA SER A 106 -10.39 14.73 4.60
C SER A 106 -9.32 15.69 5.14
N ALA A 107 -9.12 15.71 6.45
CA ALA A 107 -8.07 16.51 7.09
C ALA A 107 -6.66 16.10 6.61
N ARG A 108 -6.42 14.80 6.38
CA ARG A 108 -5.13 14.34 5.87
C ARG A 108 -4.88 14.75 4.42
N ILE A 109 -5.91 14.70 3.58
CA ILE A 109 -5.85 15.12 2.17
C ILE A 109 -5.64 16.62 2.07
N GLU A 110 -6.32 17.39 2.92
CA GLU A 110 -6.18 18.84 3.03
C GLU A 110 -4.73 19.23 3.33
N GLY A 111 -4.08 18.55 4.29
CA GLY A 111 -2.67 18.78 4.60
C GLY A 111 -1.66 18.46 3.48
N LEU A 112 -2.08 17.79 2.40
CA LEU A 112 -1.27 17.53 1.20
C LEU A 112 -1.44 18.59 0.11
N ALA A 113 -2.43 19.48 0.24
CA ALA A 113 -2.63 20.57 -0.69
C ALA A 113 -1.56 21.66 -0.48
N ASP A 114 -1.16 22.31 -1.57
CA ASP A 114 -0.40 23.56 -1.49
C ASP A 114 -1.35 24.71 -1.16
N GLY A 115 -0.83 25.87 -0.75
CA GLY A 115 -1.64 27.07 -0.55
C GLY A 115 -2.33 27.49 -1.84
N GLY A 116 -3.65 27.72 -1.79
CA GLY A 116 -4.48 27.91 -2.98
C GLY A 116 -4.80 26.63 -3.75
N GLY A 117 -4.37 25.47 -3.26
CA GLY A 117 -4.54 24.16 -3.90
C GLY A 117 -5.76 23.40 -3.41
N ILE A 118 -6.19 22.44 -4.23
CA ILE A 118 -7.24 21.48 -3.89
C ILE A 118 -6.70 20.06 -4.10
N CYS A 119 -6.83 19.22 -3.08
CA CYS A 119 -6.57 17.79 -3.16
C CYS A 119 -7.85 17.01 -2.93
N ILE A 120 -8.02 15.90 -3.67
CA ILE A 120 -9.19 15.03 -3.57
C ILE A 120 -8.77 13.56 -3.44
N SER A 121 -9.58 12.75 -2.77
CA SER A 121 -9.35 11.30 -2.71
C SER A 121 -9.59 10.63 -4.05
N ARG A 122 -9.02 9.44 -4.28
CA ARG A 122 -9.29 8.61 -5.46
C ARG A 122 -10.79 8.38 -5.65
N THR A 123 -11.49 8.06 -4.57
CA THR A 123 -12.93 7.82 -4.61
C THR A 123 -13.70 9.07 -5.07
N ALA A 124 -13.30 10.26 -4.63
CA ALA A 124 -13.88 11.51 -5.13
C ALA A 124 -13.54 11.71 -6.62
N TYR A 125 -12.27 11.55 -7.00
CA TYR A 125 -11.81 11.64 -8.39
C TYR A 125 -12.62 10.77 -9.35
N ASP A 126 -12.85 9.50 -8.99
CA ASP A 126 -13.57 8.56 -9.84
C ASP A 126 -15.01 9.00 -10.15
N HIS A 127 -15.64 9.74 -9.23
CA HIS A 127 -16.99 10.29 -9.42
C HIS A 127 -17.03 11.63 -10.18
N VAL A 128 -15.96 12.42 -10.16
CA VAL A 128 -15.94 13.78 -10.74
C VAL A 128 -15.20 13.88 -12.08
N LYS A 129 -14.27 12.96 -12.38
CA LYS A 129 -13.37 13.03 -13.56
C LYS A 129 -14.07 13.20 -14.91
N ASN A 130 -15.31 12.71 -15.04
CA ASN A 130 -16.10 12.79 -16.27
C ASN A 130 -17.16 13.90 -16.23
N LYS A 131 -17.25 14.64 -15.13
CA LYS A 131 -18.28 15.67 -14.89
C LYS A 131 -17.67 17.07 -14.86
N LEU A 132 -16.44 17.20 -14.38
CA LEU A 132 -15.74 18.49 -14.25
C LEU A 132 -14.63 18.61 -15.27
N SER A 133 -14.58 19.76 -15.95
CA SER A 133 -13.54 20.10 -16.93
C SER A 133 -12.31 20.73 -16.27
N VAL A 134 -11.70 20.01 -15.33
CA VAL A 134 -10.49 20.43 -14.61
C VAL A 134 -9.35 19.42 -14.83
N GLY A 135 -8.10 19.87 -14.75
CA GLY A 135 -6.95 18.97 -14.81
C GLY A 135 -6.75 18.26 -13.46
N TYR A 136 -6.16 17.06 -13.50
CA TYR A 136 -5.84 16.28 -12.31
C TYR A 136 -4.39 15.77 -12.38
N GLU A 137 -3.67 15.86 -11.27
CA GLU A 137 -2.34 15.27 -11.06
C GLU A 137 -2.40 14.23 -9.94
N TYR A 138 -1.98 13.00 -10.22
CA TYR A 138 -1.96 11.94 -9.20
C TYR A 138 -0.74 12.08 -8.28
N LEU A 139 -0.98 12.23 -6.97
CA LEU A 139 0.05 12.41 -5.94
C LEU A 139 0.50 11.10 -5.27
N GLY A 140 -0.05 9.96 -5.69
CA GLY A 140 0.28 8.66 -5.11
C GLY A 140 -0.63 8.23 -3.97
N GLU A 141 -0.21 7.16 -3.30
CA GLU A 141 -0.90 6.53 -2.17
C GLU A 141 -0.36 7.09 -0.86
N HIS A 142 -1.24 7.53 0.04
CA HIS A 142 -0.89 8.13 1.32
C HIS A 142 -1.53 7.37 2.47
N SER A 143 -0.71 6.89 3.41
CA SER A 143 -1.20 6.27 4.63
C SER A 143 -1.73 7.33 5.59
N VAL A 144 -2.91 7.07 6.15
CA VAL A 144 -3.53 7.88 7.19
C VAL A 144 -3.45 7.11 8.50
N LYS A 145 -3.22 7.81 9.62
CA LYS A 145 -3.19 7.18 10.94
C LYS A 145 -4.54 6.51 11.20
N ASN A 146 -4.51 5.27 11.70
CA ASN A 146 -5.69 4.45 12.01
C ASN A 146 -6.50 3.95 10.80
N ILE A 147 -5.97 4.04 9.58
CA ILE A 147 -6.62 3.50 8.37
C ILE A 147 -5.75 2.40 7.79
N LYS A 148 -6.35 1.23 7.56
CA LYS A 148 -5.65 0.02 7.13
C LYS A 148 -5.08 0.16 5.72
N ASP A 149 -5.88 0.68 4.81
CA ASP A 149 -5.52 0.82 3.40
C ASP A 149 -5.09 2.25 3.08
N PRO A 150 -4.03 2.46 2.28
CA PRO A 150 -3.62 3.79 1.89
C PRO A 150 -4.65 4.44 0.96
N VAL A 151 -4.74 5.77 1.05
CA VAL A 151 -5.67 6.56 0.25
C VAL A 151 -4.93 7.20 -0.91
N GLY A 152 -5.36 6.91 -2.13
CA GLY A 152 -4.86 7.58 -3.33
C GLY A 152 -5.33 9.03 -3.37
N VAL A 153 -4.44 9.97 -3.67
CA VAL A 153 -4.74 11.41 -3.68
C VAL A 153 -4.45 12.03 -5.04
N TYR A 154 -5.35 12.89 -5.51
CA TYR A 154 -5.20 13.69 -6.72
C TYR A 154 -5.22 15.18 -6.36
N ARG A 155 -4.39 15.96 -7.05
CA ARG A 155 -4.39 17.42 -7.01
C ARG A 155 -5.16 17.96 -8.21
N LEU A 156 -5.98 18.99 -8.00
CA LEU A 156 -6.64 19.69 -9.10
C LEU A 156 -5.71 20.75 -9.70
N LEU A 157 -5.75 20.85 -11.02
CA LEU A 157 -5.05 21.87 -11.79
C LEU A 157 -6.10 22.89 -12.25
N ILE A 158 -6.18 24.01 -11.53
CA ILE A 158 -7.22 25.06 -11.70
C ILE A 158 -6.81 26.09 -12.76
N ASP A 159 -5.51 26.23 -13.06
CA ASP A 159 -5.03 27.21 -14.05
C ASP A 159 -5.40 26.84 -15.49
N THR A 160 -5.73 27.88 -16.24
CA THR A 160 -6.51 27.83 -17.50
C THR A 160 -5.79 27.14 -18.66
N GLU A 161 -4.48 26.92 -18.56
CA GLU A 161 -3.67 26.21 -19.57
C GLU A 161 -3.74 24.68 -19.45
N ALA A 162 -4.27 24.14 -18.35
CA ALA A 162 -4.38 22.70 -18.08
C ALA A 162 -5.82 22.16 -18.15
N LYS A 163 -6.73 22.90 -18.78
CA LYS A 163 -8.13 22.46 -18.97
C LYS A 163 -8.18 21.21 -19.86
N GLY A 164 -8.59 20.08 -19.27
CA GLY A 164 -8.89 18.84 -20.00
C GLY A 164 -7.76 17.82 -20.13
N SER A 165 -6.58 18.08 -19.55
CA SER A 165 -5.49 17.08 -19.51
C SER A 165 -5.31 16.52 -18.11
N VAL A 166 -5.50 15.20 -17.96
CA VAL A 166 -4.98 14.50 -16.77
C VAL A 166 -3.46 14.42 -16.94
N VAL A 167 -2.73 15.22 -16.17
CA VAL A 167 -1.26 15.13 -16.14
C VAL A 167 -0.91 13.95 -15.25
N TYR A 168 -0.82 12.77 -15.87
CA TYR A 168 -0.19 11.62 -15.24
C TYR A 168 1.30 11.91 -15.13
N LYS A 169 1.74 12.34 -13.94
CA LYS A 169 3.13 12.10 -13.56
C LYS A 169 3.23 10.60 -13.40
N HIS A 170 3.76 9.93 -14.44
CA HIS A 170 4.05 8.52 -14.38
C HIS A 170 4.86 8.31 -13.11
N ARG A 171 4.29 7.56 -12.15
CA ARG A 171 5.00 7.13 -10.96
C ARG A 171 6.23 6.43 -11.51
N ARG A 172 7.39 7.09 -11.49
CA ARG A 172 8.65 6.37 -11.54
C ARG A 172 8.54 5.43 -10.37
N ASP A 173 8.29 4.16 -10.66
CA ASP A 173 8.40 3.07 -9.69
C ASP A 173 9.59 3.42 -8.82
N ASP A 174 9.37 3.64 -7.52
CA ASP A 174 10.47 3.98 -6.62
C ASP A 174 11.50 2.86 -6.77
N PRO A 175 12.68 3.14 -7.39
CA PRO A 175 13.62 2.09 -7.72
C PRO A 175 14.16 1.42 -6.47
N ARG A 176 13.95 2.00 -5.28
CA ARG A 176 14.35 1.42 -3.99
C ARG A 176 13.48 0.22 -3.58
N HIS A 177 12.18 0.22 -3.88
CA HIS A 177 11.31 -0.91 -3.52
C HIS A 177 11.50 -2.08 -4.49
N ARG A 178 11.66 -1.77 -5.79
CA ARG A 178 11.96 -2.77 -6.83
C ARG A 178 13.36 -3.38 -6.64
N ARG A 179 14.39 -2.58 -6.28
CA ARG A 179 15.74 -3.10 -5.94
C ARG A 179 15.73 -3.99 -4.70
N ARG A 180 14.97 -3.65 -3.66
CA ARG A 180 14.85 -4.50 -2.46
C ARG A 180 14.13 -5.81 -2.77
N ALA A 181 13.06 -5.78 -3.56
CA ALA A 181 12.36 -6.99 -3.99
C ALA A 181 13.23 -7.89 -4.87
N THR A 182 14.02 -7.33 -5.80
CA THR A 182 14.96 -8.11 -6.62
C THR A 182 16.10 -8.70 -5.78
N LEU A 183 16.61 -7.97 -4.78
CA LEU A 183 17.64 -8.50 -3.88
C LEU A 183 17.09 -9.65 -3.02
N ILE A 184 15.88 -9.53 -2.49
CA ILE A 184 15.23 -10.59 -1.72
C ILE A 184 14.99 -11.83 -2.59
N ALA A 185 14.50 -11.65 -3.82
CA ALA A 185 14.29 -12.75 -4.76
C ALA A 185 15.62 -13.45 -5.13
N LEU A 186 16.70 -12.68 -5.32
CA LEU A 186 18.02 -13.22 -5.63
C LEU A 186 18.62 -14.00 -4.45
N VAL A 187 18.46 -13.50 -3.22
CA VAL A 187 18.88 -14.20 -2.00
C VAL A 187 18.08 -15.49 -1.82
N MET A 188 16.75 -15.46 -2.00
CA MET A 188 15.91 -16.66 -1.94
C MET A 188 16.34 -17.70 -2.99
N LEU A 189 16.65 -17.28 -4.21
CA LEU A 189 17.15 -18.17 -5.26
C LEU A 189 18.49 -18.83 -4.86
N ILE A 190 19.42 -18.05 -4.29
CA ILE A 190 20.70 -18.58 -3.81
C ILE A 190 20.50 -19.59 -2.70
N VAL A 191 19.59 -19.33 -1.75
CA VAL A 191 19.27 -20.28 -0.66
C VAL A 191 18.69 -21.58 -1.22
N VAL A 192 17.79 -21.51 -2.19
CA VAL A 192 17.21 -22.71 -2.83
C VAL A 192 18.28 -23.49 -3.59
N VAL A 193 19.15 -22.82 -4.34
CA VAL A 193 20.25 -23.47 -5.07
C VAL A 193 21.25 -24.10 -4.11
N ALA A 194 21.62 -23.41 -3.03
CA ALA A 194 22.51 -23.95 -2.00
C ALA A 194 21.89 -25.17 -1.30
N ALA A 195 20.61 -25.12 -0.94
CA ALA A 195 19.90 -26.26 -0.37
C ALA A 195 19.86 -27.45 -1.35
N PHE A 196 19.63 -27.20 -2.64
CA PHE A 196 19.66 -28.22 -3.68
C PHE A 196 21.05 -28.84 -3.86
N LEU A 197 22.12 -28.03 -3.82
CA LEU A 197 23.50 -28.52 -3.91
C LEU A 197 23.89 -29.36 -2.69
N VAL A 198 23.51 -28.91 -1.49
CA VAL A 198 23.73 -29.65 -0.24
C VAL A 198 22.98 -30.98 -0.29
N TRP A 199 21.73 -30.99 -0.72
CA TRP A 199 20.97 -32.23 -0.92
C TRP A 199 21.69 -33.16 -1.88
N ASN A 200 22.05 -32.65 -3.07
CA ASN A 200 22.67 -33.45 -4.12
C ASN A 200 24.05 -33.98 -3.73
N PHE A 201 24.78 -33.29 -2.85
CA PHE A 201 26.12 -33.69 -2.42
C PHE A 201 26.11 -34.62 -1.20
N TYR A 202 25.25 -34.36 -0.21
CA TYR A 202 25.22 -35.12 1.05
C TYR A 202 24.23 -36.28 1.05
N PHE A 203 23.14 -36.20 0.27
CA PHE A 203 22.09 -37.22 0.25
C PHE A 203 22.04 -38.03 -1.06
N ARG A 204 23.07 -37.92 -1.92
CA ARG A 204 23.23 -38.91 -3.00
C ARG A 204 23.70 -40.22 -2.38
N PRO A 205 22.93 -41.32 -2.50
CA PRO A 205 23.45 -42.63 -2.14
C PRO A 205 24.70 -42.89 -3.01
N PRO A 206 25.77 -43.46 -2.44
CA PRO A 206 26.94 -43.82 -3.24
C PRO A 206 26.49 -44.74 -4.39
N PRO A 207 27.07 -44.59 -5.60
CA PRO A 207 26.81 -45.52 -6.67
C PRO A 207 27.16 -46.93 -6.18
N ILE A 208 26.19 -47.84 -6.28
CA ILE A 208 26.42 -49.25 -5.96
C ILE A 208 27.39 -49.78 -7.02
N GLU A 209 28.67 -49.86 -6.66
CA GLU A 209 29.67 -50.47 -7.53
C GLU A 209 29.36 -51.97 -7.64
N PRO A 210 29.13 -52.52 -8.86
CA PRO A 210 29.00 -53.96 -9.01
C PRO A 210 30.30 -54.63 -8.56
N ALA A 211 30.19 -55.71 -7.79
CA ALA A 211 31.32 -56.43 -7.22
C ALA A 211 32.37 -56.77 -8.30
N SER A 212 33.61 -56.34 -8.09
CA SER A 212 34.72 -56.61 -9.02
C SER A 212 35.09 -58.09 -8.98
N LEU A 213 35.12 -58.73 -10.16
CA LEU A 213 35.49 -60.14 -10.33
C LEU A 213 36.87 -60.47 -9.75
N GLU A 214 37.80 -59.52 -9.81
CA GLU A 214 39.18 -59.67 -9.30
C GLU A 214 39.27 -59.75 -7.77
N ARG A 215 38.25 -59.25 -7.05
CA ARG A 215 38.22 -59.28 -5.58
C ARG A 215 37.38 -60.44 -5.02
N MET A 216 36.80 -61.28 -5.88
CA MET A 216 36.01 -62.42 -5.43
C MET A 216 36.93 -63.55 -4.97
N ALA A 217 36.70 -64.07 -3.77
CA ALA A 217 37.47 -65.20 -3.22
C ALA A 217 37.21 -66.53 -3.97
N PHE A 218 36.14 -66.59 -4.76
CA PHE A 218 35.69 -67.78 -5.49
C PHE A 218 35.28 -67.41 -6.93
N PRO A 219 35.49 -68.31 -7.90
CA PRO A 219 35.01 -68.10 -9.26
C PRO A 219 33.48 -68.02 -9.29
N LEU A 220 32.94 -67.17 -10.19
CA LEU A 220 31.49 -67.10 -10.38
C LEU A 220 30.95 -68.44 -10.89
N PRO A 221 29.80 -68.90 -10.38
CA PRO A 221 29.13 -70.07 -10.92
C PRO A 221 28.63 -69.81 -12.35
N ASP A 222 28.62 -70.84 -13.19
CA ASP A 222 28.17 -70.76 -14.60
C ASP A 222 26.66 -70.46 -14.74
N LYS A 223 25.90 -70.49 -13.64
CA LYS A 223 24.46 -70.25 -13.62
C LYS A 223 24.15 -69.02 -12.75
N PRO A 224 23.07 -68.26 -13.07
CA PRO A 224 22.60 -67.17 -12.22
C PRO A 224 22.38 -67.67 -10.79
N SER A 225 23.08 -67.08 -9.83
CA SER A 225 23.07 -67.51 -8.44
C SER A 225 22.89 -66.28 -7.56
N ILE A 226 22.09 -66.41 -6.49
CA ILE A 226 21.84 -65.34 -5.51
C ILE A 226 22.44 -65.79 -4.18
N ALA A 227 23.27 -64.94 -3.57
CA ALA A 227 23.70 -65.14 -2.20
C ALA A 227 22.66 -64.53 -1.25
N VAL A 228 22.12 -65.34 -0.36
CA VAL A 228 21.19 -64.90 0.69
C VAL A 228 21.99 -64.82 1.98
N LEU A 229 22.18 -63.62 2.50
CA LEU A 229 22.75 -63.42 3.83
C LEU A 229 21.69 -63.76 4.89
N PRO A 230 22.10 -64.29 6.06
CA PRO A 230 21.19 -64.46 7.19
C PRO A 230 20.50 -63.13 7.51
N PHE A 231 19.18 -63.18 7.69
CA PHE A 231 18.45 -62.01 8.12
C PHE A 231 18.79 -61.69 9.58
N ASP A 232 19.02 -60.42 9.88
CA ASP A 232 19.22 -59.96 11.25
C ASP A 232 17.89 -59.82 11.98
N ASN A 233 17.83 -60.26 13.24
CA ASN A 233 16.71 -60.00 14.13
C ASN A 233 16.73 -58.55 14.66
N ILE A 234 15.89 -57.69 14.09
CA ILE A 234 15.81 -56.26 14.45
C ILE A 234 14.94 -56.03 15.70
N SER A 235 14.17 -57.03 16.17
CA SER A 235 13.29 -56.86 17.34
C SER A 235 14.05 -56.88 18.67
N GLY A 236 15.24 -57.49 18.69
CA GLY A 236 16.09 -57.63 19.87
C GLY A 236 15.63 -58.69 20.88
N ASP A 237 14.57 -59.43 20.57
CA ASP A 237 14.05 -60.54 21.37
C ASP A 237 14.69 -61.87 20.93
N PRO A 238 15.51 -62.54 21.79
CA PRO A 238 16.18 -63.79 21.44
C PRO A 238 15.24 -64.94 21.14
N GLU A 239 14.00 -64.93 21.66
CA GLU A 239 13.02 -65.98 21.36
C GLU A 239 12.49 -65.90 19.93
N GLN A 240 12.77 -64.82 19.18
CA GLN A 240 12.30 -64.62 17.80
C GLN A 240 13.38 -64.88 16.75
N GLU A 241 14.60 -65.26 17.17
CA GLU A 241 15.73 -65.53 16.26
C GLU A 241 15.40 -66.61 15.23
N TYR A 242 14.65 -67.64 15.64
CA TYR A 242 14.23 -68.74 14.77
C TYR A 242 13.41 -68.27 13.56
N ILE A 243 12.75 -67.10 13.64
CA ILE A 243 11.98 -66.54 12.54
C ILE A 243 12.91 -66.03 11.45
N ALA A 244 13.98 -65.33 11.84
CA ALA A 244 14.98 -64.82 10.90
C ALA A 244 15.73 -65.98 10.23
N ASP A 245 16.11 -66.99 11.00
CA ASP A 245 16.71 -68.22 10.49
C ASP A 245 15.76 -68.98 9.56
N GLY A 246 14.49 -69.15 9.96
CA GLY A 246 13.50 -69.87 9.17
C GLY A 246 13.17 -69.19 7.83
N ILE A 247 13.12 -67.86 7.80
CA ILE A 247 12.93 -67.10 6.55
C ILE A 247 14.17 -67.24 5.66
N THR A 248 15.37 -67.15 6.23
CA THR A 248 16.64 -67.35 5.50
C THR A 248 16.66 -68.73 4.83
N GLU A 249 16.38 -69.79 5.61
CA GLU A 249 16.36 -71.16 5.11
C GLU A 249 15.27 -71.38 4.06
N SER A 250 14.09 -70.79 4.26
CA SER A 250 12.98 -70.90 3.31
C SER A 250 13.32 -70.23 1.97
N ILE A 251 14.04 -69.12 1.95
CA ILE A 251 14.44 -68.45 0.71
C ILE A 251 15.57 -69.23 0.02
N ILE A 252 16.55 -69.74 0.77
CA ILE A 252 17.63 -70.57 0.21
C ILE A 252 17.06 -71.85 -0.42
N THR A 253 16.06 -72.47 0.20
CA THR A 253 15.48 -73.73 -0.27
C THR A 253 14.42 -73.52 -1.35
N GLY A 254 13.80 -72.33 -1.40
CA GLY A 254 12.71 -72.00 -2.33
C GLY A 254 13.13 -71.43 -3.69
N LEU A 255 14.43 -71.16 -3.88
CA LEU A 255 15.04 -70.70 -5.13
C LEU A 255 15.63 -71.87 -5.93
#